data_AF-A0A9P8LIJ3-F1
#
_entry.id   AF-A0A9P8LIJ3-F1
#
_cell.length_a   1.000
_cell.length_b   1.000
_cell.length_c   1.000
_cell.angle_alpha   90.00
_cell.angle_beta   90.00
_cell.angle_gamma   90.00
#
_symmetry.space_group_name_H-M   'P 1'
#
loop_
_entity.id
_entity.type
_entity.pdbx_description
1 polymer ?
#
loop_
_entity_poly.entity_id
_entity_poly.type
_entity_poly.pdbx_seq_one_letter_code
_entity_poly.pdbx_strand_id
1 'polypeptide(L)'
;MRLPYVSDPPETKSPEEDAIVSRIRARRAPRPLLELDLALLHSPLVADGWNAFLGAIRTGTTLDAAVREICMCRVAVLNQAWYEWAHHKPLAQAAGLSDEAMDTLKGKGWGGLTKEQMAVVDYTDAMTRRVAVPQAVFDELKSFFTDQQIVEITATVAAYNCVSRFLVALDVGEKNGSEESLSSSISSVPNEPSSSLRTPLSSINTSVVSKEQVKRMEGYVAQVEEGLSGIKGMMAKLEESGAGTGGKND
;
A
#
# COMPACT_ATOMS: atom_id res chain seq x y z
N MET A 1 -17.38 0.00 -8.64
CA MET A 1 -17.88 -0.82 -7.51
C MET A 1 -18.48 -2.10 -8.04
N ARG A 2 -18.17 -3.24 -7.41
CA ARG A 2 -18.62 -4.58 -7.81
C ARG A 2 -20.01 -4.95 -7.28
N LEU A 3 -20.55 -4.12 -6.39
CA LEU A 3 -21.91 -4.18 -5.86
C LEU A 3 -22.61 -2.85 -6.19
N PRO A 4 -23.95 -2.82 -6.32
CA PRO A 4 -24.66 -1.54 -6.33
C PRO A 4 -24.42 -0.82 -5.00
N TYR A 5 -24.33 0.50 -4.98
CA TYR A 5 -24.36 1.26 -3.72
C TYR A 5 -25.75 1.14 -3.08
N VAL A 6 -25.83 1.30 -1.75
CA VAL A 6 -27.14 1.54 -1.12
C VAL A 6 -27.73 2.86 -1.63
N SER A 7 -29.06 3.01 -1.51
CA SER A 7 -29.73 4.26 -1.87
C SER A 7 -29.18 5.45 -1.07
N ASP A 8 -29.28 6.66 -1.63
CA ASP A 8 -29.05 7.91 -0.90
C ASP A 8 -30.33 8.77 -0.99
N PRO A 9 -31.12 8.91 0.10
CA PRO A 9 -30.82 8.46 1.46
C PRO A 9 -30.87 6.92 1.63
N PRO A 10 -30.08 6.35 2.57
CA PRO A 10 -30.13 4.93 2.88
C PRO A 10 -31.49 4.52 3.44
N GLU A 11 -32.05 3.43 2.90
CA GLU A 11 -33.20 2.76 3.50
C GLU A 11 -32.77 1.95 4.72
N THR A 12 -33.54 2.05 5.81
CA THR A 12 -33.29 1.39 7.09
C THR A 12 -34.48 0.52 7.48
N LYS A 13 -34.22 -0.53 8.25
CA LYS A 13 -35.22 -1.52 8.67
C LYS A 13 -35.53 -1.47 10.16
N SER A 14 -34.78 -0.67 10.92
CA SER A 14 -34.95 -0.55 12.37
C SER A 14 -34.49 0.82 12.89
N PRO A 15 -34.98 1.23 14.08
CA PRO A 15 -34.48 2.43 14.75
C PRO A 15 -32.98 2.42 15.07
N GLU A 16 -32.39 1.23 15.22
CA GLU A 16 -30.95 1.08 15.43
C GLU A 16 -30.16 1.44 14.16
N GLU A 17 -30.62 0.96 13.00
CA GLU A 17 -30.03 1.33 11.70
C GLU A 17 -30.20 2.83 11.41
N ASP A 18 -31.35 3.41 11.75
CA ASP A 18 -31.58 4.86 11.66
C ASP A 18 -30.56 5.65 12.48
N ALA A 19 -30.29 5.20 13.71
CA ALA A 19 -29.30 5.84 14.57
C ALA A 19 -27.88 5.75 14.00
N ILE A 20 -27.52 4.63 13.38
CA ILE A 20 -26.22 4.43 12.72
C ILE A 20 -26.08 5.38 11.52
N VAL A 21 -27.06 5.38 10.61
CA VAL A 21 -27.06 6.26 9.43
C VAL A 21 -26.97 7.72 9.87
N SER A 22 -27.70 8.11 10.93
CA SER A 22 -27.67 9.45 11.48
C SER A 22 -26.28 9.86 11.99
N ARG A 23 -25.56 8.97 12.70
CA ARG A 23 -24.18 9.24 13.16
C ARG A 23 -23.22 9.44 12.00
N ILE A 24 -23.32 8.61 10.96
CA ILE A 24 -22.45 8.69 9.77
C ILE A 24 -22.71 9.99 9.00
N ARG A 25 -23.99 10.37 8.82
CA ARG A 25 -24.38 11.65 8.20
C ARG A 25 -23.90 12.84 9.01
N ALA A 26 -24.04 12.82 10.34
CA ALA A 26 -23.58 13.89 11.21
C ALA A 26 -22.06 14.13 11.09
N ARG A 27 -21.26 13.06 11.01
CA ARG A 27 -19.80 13.17 10.78
C ARG A 27 -19.47 13.82 9.42
N ARG A 28 -20.29 13.59 8.38
CA ARG A 28 -20.05 14.12 7.02
C ARG A 28 -20.53 15.56 6.85
N ALA A 29 -21.55 15.97 7.59
CA ALA A 29 -22.20 17.26 7.44
C ALA A 29 -21.20 18.43 7.38
N PRO A 30 -21.42 19.41 6.48
CA PRO A 30 -22.54 19.53 5.54
C PRO A 30 -22.36 18.74 4.23
N ARG A 31 -21.28 17.96 4.08
CA ARG A 31 -21.02 17.16 2.88
C ARG A 31 -21.95 15.94 2.82
N PRO A 32 -22.27 15.43 1.62
CA PRO A 32 -23.03 14.20 1.47
C PRO A 32 -22.25 12.98 1.95
N LEU A 33 -22.93 11.83 1.99
CA LEU A 33 -22.28 10.53 2.14
C LEU A 33 -21.35 10.30 0.94
N LEU A 34 -20.22 9.65 1.21
CA LEU A 34 -19.29 9.23 0.15
C LEU A 34 -19.62 7.82 -0.33
N GLU A 35 -19.04 7.43 -1.46
CA GLU A 35 -19.14 6.09 -2.04
C GLU A 35 -18.72 5.01 -1.03
N LEU A 36 -17.68 5.25 -0.22
CA LEU A 36 -17.29 4.34 0.85
C LEU A 36 -18.37 4.21 1.94
N ASP A 37 -19.06 5.31 2.30
CA ASP A 37 -20.13 5.24 3.29
C ASP A 37 -21.30 4.41 2.76
N LEU A 38 -21.69 4.66 1.51
CA LEU A 38 -22.76 3.91 0.83
C LEU A 38 -22.40 2.44 0.63
N ALA A 39 -21.12 2.12 0.38
CA ALA A 39 -20.64 0.74 0.31
C ALA A 39 -20.72 0.04 1.67
N LEU A 40 -20.29 0.69 2.75
CA LEU A 40 -20.31 0.11 4.10
C LEU A 40 -21.74 -0.11 4.61
N LEU A 41 -22.68 0.76 4.25
CA LEU A 41 -24.06 0.72 4.71
C LEU A 41 -24.89 -0.47 4.19
N HIS A 42 -24.33 -1.30 3.29
CA HIS A 42 -24.83 -2.66 3.08
C HIS A 42 -24.83 -3.50 4.37
N SER A 43 -23.98 -3.14 5.34
CA SER A 43 -23.94 -3.71 6.68
C SER A 43 -23.84 -2.58 7.73
N PRO A 44 -24.97 -2.10 8.26
CA PRO A 44 -24.99 -0.96 9.19
C PRO A 44 -24.07 -1.14 10.41
N LEU A 45 -24.04 -2.33 11.02
CA LEU A 45 -23.17 -2.60 12.17
C LEU A 45 -21.67 -2.51 11.82
N VAL A 46 -21.28 -2.99 10.62
CA VAL A 46 -19.91 -2.81 10.13
C VAL A 46 -19.63 -1.34 9.88
N ALA A 47 -20.57 -0.60 9.27
CA ALA A 47 -20.43 0.83 9.02
C ALA A 47 -20.26 1.64 10.31
N ASP A 48 -20.96 1.29 11.39
CA ASP A 48 -20.86 1.98 12.68
C ASP A 48 -19.52 1.72 13.37
N GLY A 49 -19.09 0.45 13.43
CA GLY A 49 -17.78 0.10 13.96
C GLY A 49 -16.64 0.74 13.18
N TRP A 50 -16.75 0.74 11.85
CA TRP A 50 -15.82 1.44 10.95
C TRP A 50 -15.80 2.94 11.22
N ASN A 51 -16.98 3.55 11.39
CA ASN A 51 -17.11 4.96 11.69
C ASN A 51 -16.40 5.35 12.99
N ALA A 52 -16.61 4.57 14.05
CA ALA A 52 -15.99 4.80 15.35
C ALA A 52 -14.47 4.61 15.31
N PHE A 53 -13.99 3.46 14.83
CA PHE A 53 -12.57 3.13 14.81
C PHE A 53 -11.77 4.09 13.92
N LEU A 54 -12.21 4.31 12.67
CA LEU A 54 -11.50 5.21 11.76
C LEU A 54 -11.70 6.69 12.16
N GLY A 55 -12.75 7.02 12.91
CA GLY A 55 -12.91 8.31 13.55
C GLY A 55 -11.78 8.58 14.55
N ALA A 56 -11.51 7.64 15.45
CA ALA A 56 -10.40 7.75 16.40
C ALA A 56 -9.04 7.93 15.68
N ILE A 57 -8.75 7.14 14.64
CA ILE A 57 -7.51 7.25 13.86
C ILE A 57 -7.35 8.63 13.21
N ARG A 58 -8.41 9.18 12.62
CA ARG A 58 -8.34 10.44 11.86
C ARG A 58 -8.38 11.70 12.71
N THR A 59 -8.93 11.67 13.92
CA THR A 59 -9.13 12.89 14.71
C THR A 59 -8.88 12.76 16.20
N GLY A 60 -8.67 11.54 16.72
CA GLY A 60 -8.51 11.27 18.15
C GLY A 60 -7.07 10.94 18.58
N THR A 61 -6.11 10.92 17.65
CA THR A 61 -4.70 10.64 17.92
C THR A 61 -3.89 11.93 18.14
N THR A 62 -2.67 11.78 18.65
CA THR A 62 -1.71 12.88 18.89
C THR A 62 -0.79 13.15 17.69
N LEU A 63 -0.89 12.36 16.62
CA LEU A 63 -0.06 12.52 15.44
C LEU A 63 -0.29 13.86 14.75
N ASP A 64 0.80 14.48 14.31
CA ASP A 64 0.76 15.58 13.37
C ASP A 64 0.02 15.14 12.08
N ALA A 65 -0.73 16.06 11.49
CA ALA A 65 -1.49 15.80 10.28
C ALA A 65 -0.58 15.30 9.14
N ALA A 66 0.62 15.85 8.98
CA ALA A 66 1.57 15.43 7.96
C ALA A 66 1.98 13.96 8.15
N VAL A 67 2.34 13.55 9.37
CA VAL A 67 2.72 12.16 9.68
C VAL A 67 1.58 11.19 9.41
N ARG A 68 0.37 11.56 9.83
CA ARG A 68 -0.82 10.74 9.62
C ARG A 68 -1.13 10.58 8.13
N GLU A 69 -1.10 11.68 7.36
CA GLU A 69 -1.39 11.65 5.93
C GLU A 69 -0.28 10.94 5.13
N ILE A 70 0.99 10.99 5.55
CA ILE A 70 2.07 10.17 4.97
C ILE A 70 1.72 8.68 5.06
N CYS A 71 1.29 8.20 6.23
CA CYS A 71 0.89 6.80 6.40
C CYS A 71 -0.23 6.42 5.41
N MET A 72 -1.29 7.23 5.37
CA MET A 72 -2.48 6.98 4.55
C MET A 72 -2.16 7.02 3.06
N CYS A 73 -1.49 8.09 2.59
CA CYS A 73 -1.09 8.23 1.19
C CYS A 73 -0.11 7.13 0.74
N ARG A 74 0.85 6.74 1.59
CA ARG A 74 1.81 5.70 1.23
C ARG A 74 1.15 4.32 1.16
N VAL A 75 0.27 3.98 2.11
CA VAL A 75 -0.55 2.75 2.05
C VAL A 75 -1.39 2.72 0.77
N ALA A 76 -2.03 3.83 0.41
CA ALA A 76 -2.84 3.94 -0.79
C ALA A 76 -2.02 3.63 -2.06
N VAL A 77 -0.81 4.20 -2.19
CA VAL A 77 0.10 3.95 -3.32
C VAL A 77 0.51 2.48 -3.38
N LEU A 78 0.99 1.92 -2.26
CA LEU A 78 1.47 0.53 -2.23
C LEU A 78 0.35 -0.46 -2.58
N ASN A 79 -0.85 -0.21 -2.12
CA ASN A 79 -2.00 -1.09 -2.37
C ASN A 79 -2.79 -0.72 -3.64
N GLN A 80 -2.34 0.29 -4.40
CA GLN A 80 -3.04 0.82 -5.57
C GLN A 80 -4.49 1.24 -5.28
N ALA A 81 -4.76 1.71 -4.06
CA ALA A 81 -6.07 2.18 -3.62
C ALA A 81 -6.27 3.66 -4.01
N TRP A 82 -6.54 3.91 -5.29
CA TRP A 82 -6.60 5.28 -5.82
C TRP A 82 -7.78 6.11 -5.32
N TYR A 83 -8.85 5.47 -4.86
CA TYR A 83 -9.92 6.16 -4.13
C TYR A 83 -9.37 6.79 -2.84
N GLU A 84 -8.62 6.01 -2.04
CA GLU A 84 -7.97 6.46 -0.82
C GLU A 84 -6.98 7.60 -1.11
N TRP A 85 -6.13 7.40 -2.12
CA TRP A 85 -5.17 8.42 -2.56
C TRP A 85 -5.85 9.74 -2.92
N ALA A 86 -6.93 9.71 -3.70
CA ALA A 86 -7.64 10.92 -4.14
C ALA A 86 -8.26 11.70 -2.96
N HIS A 87 -8.69 11.01 -1.90
CA HIS A 87 -9.22 11.66 -0.70
C HIS A 87 -8.14 12.20 0.24
N HIS A 88 -6.97 11.55 0.29
CA HIS A 88 -5.91 11.88 1.24
C HIS A 88 -4.84 12.82 0.69
N LYS A 89 -4.57 12.80 -0.62
CA LYS A 89 -3.61 13.73 -1.25
C LYS A 89 -3.90 15.22 -0.92
N PRO A 90 -5.14 15.73 -1.06
CA PRO A 90 -5.43 17.12 -0.72
C PRO A 90 -5.20 17.45 0.76
N LEU A 91 -5.44 16.47 1.65
CA LEU A 91 -5.22 16.63 3.09
C LEU A 91 -3.72 16.64 3.43
N ALA A 92 -2.93 15.77 2.79
CA ALA A 92 -1.47 15.79 2.89
C ALA A 92 -0.89 17.14 2.46
N GLN A 93 -1.36 17.68 1.33
CA GLN A 93 -0.93 19.00 0.85
C GLN A 93 -1.37 20.12 1.80
N ALA A 94 -2.60 20.06 2.34
CA ALA A 94 -3.06 21.01 3.35
C ALA A 94 -2.27 20.93 4.67
N ALA A 95 -1.71 19.76 4.99
CA ALA A 95 -0.80 19.56 6.12
C ALA A 95 0.65 20.01 5.83
N GLY A 96 0.93 20.58 4.65
CA GLY A 96 2.21 21.19 4.31
C GLY A 96 3.16 20.29 3.51
N LEU A 97 2.73 19.12 3.03
CA LEU A 97 3.55 18.31 2.13
C LEU A 97 3.63 18.97 0.75
N SER A 98 4.86 19.20 0.28
CA SER A 98 5.14 19.75 -1.05
C SER A 98 4.83 18.74 -2.16
N ASP A 99 4.74 19.20 -3.40
CA ASP A 99 4.58 18.30 -4.54
C ASP A 99 5.76 17.31 -4.67
N GLU A 100 6.98 17.74 -4.33
CA GLU A 100 8.15 16.86 -4.26
C GLU A 100 7.99 15.75 -3.21
N ALA A 101 7.44 16.07 -2.03
CA ALA A 101 7.10 15.09 -1.02
C ALA A 101 6.06 14.09 -1.54
N MET A 102 5.02 14.58 -2.22
CA MET A 102 3.97 13.73 -2.80
C MET A 102 4.51 12.81 -3.90
N ASP A 103 5.48 13.26 -4.69
CA ASP A 103 6.18 12.43 -5.67
C ASP A 103 7.01 11.34 -5.00
N THR A 104 7.72 11.66 -3.91
CA THR A 104 8.40 10.65 -3.08
C THR A 104 7.42 9.61 -2.53
N LEU A 105 6.25 10.02 -2.02
CA LEU A 105 5.21 9.07 -1.56
C LEU A 105 4.68 8.18 -2.68
N LYS A 106 4.67 8.66 -3.94
CA LYS A 106 4.37 7.87 -5.14
C LYS A 106 5.52 6.95 -5.60
N GLY A 107 6.68 7.00 -4.94
CA GLY A 107 7.88 6.28 -5.38
C GLY A 107 8.59 6.92 -6.57
N LYS A 108 8.33 8.22 -6.83
CA LYS A 108 8.91 9.01 -7.92
C LYS A 108 9.95 10.00 -7.36
N GLY A 109 10.95 9.49 -6.66
CA GLY A 109 12.01 10.32 -6.05
C GLY A 109 12.20 10.04 -4.57
N TRP A 110 13.04 10.85 -3.94
CA TRP A 110 13.49 10.71 -2.55
C TRP A 110 13.64 12.07 -1.84
N GLY A 111 12.92 13.09 -2.31
CA GLY A 111 13.03 14.48 -1.87
C GLY A 111 11.77 14.99 -1.16
N GLY A 112 11.83 16.24 -0.67
CA GLY A 112 10.68 16.92 -0.07
C GLY A 112 10.24 16.43 1.32
N LEU A 113 10.85 15.38 1.87
CA LEU A 113 10.54 14.84 3.20
C LEU A 113 11.69 15.05 4.20
N THR A 114 11.36 15.30 5.47
CA THR A 114 12.33 15.30 6.56
C THR A 114 12.79 13.87 6.91
N LYS A 115 13.85 13.72 7.71
CA LYS A 115 14.30 12.40 8.18
C LYS A 115 13.22 11.68 9.00
N GLU A 116 12.54 12.41 9.88
CA GLU A 116 11.40 11.92 10.65
C GLU A 116 10.30 11.38 9.72
N GLN A 117 9.94 12.14 8.68
CA GLN A 117 8.90 11.74 7.73
C GLN A 117 9.33 10.54 6.87
N MET A 118 10.60 10.46 6.48
CA MET A 118 11.14 9.29 5.77
C MET A 118 11.10 8.02 6.63
N ALA A 119 11.37 8.12 7.94
CA ALA A 119 11.24 6.98 8.85
C ALA A 119 9.80 6.44 8.89
N VAL A 120 8.79 7.32 8.81
CA VAL A 120 7.37 6.94 8.69
C VAL A 120 7.08 6.22 7.37
N VAL A 121 7.67 6.68 6.25
CA VAL A 121 7.55 6.01 4.94
C VAL A 121 8.14 4.60 5.01
N ASP A 122 9.37 4.45 5.51
CA ASP A 122 10.05 3.16 5.60
C ASP A 122 9.30 2.16 6.49
N TYR A 123 8.79 2.65 7.63
CA TYR A 123 7.95 1.85 8.53
C TYR A 123 6.65 1.42 7.85
N THR A 124 5.99 2.34 7.14
CA THR A 124 4.74 2.08 6.39
C THR A 124 4.96 1.03 5.29
N ASP A 125 6.07 1.13 4.56
CA ASP A 125 6.46 0.18 3.51
C ASP A 125 6.68 -1.22 4.10
N ALA A 126 7.44 -1.31 5.19
CA ALA A 126 7.73 -2.58 5.85
C ALA A 126 6.45 -3.25 6.36
N MET A 127 5.60 -2.51 7.08
CA MET A 127 4.31 -3.04 7.58
C MET A 127 3.39 -3.48 6.44
N THR A 128 3.32 -2.71 5.36
CA THR A 128 2.36 -2.97 4.28
C THR A 128 2.80 -4.12 3.37
N ARG A 129 4.09 -4.18 3.01
CA ARG A 129 4.60 -5.19 2.07
C ARG A 129 5.08 -6.48 2.73
N ARG A 130 5.63 -6.39 3.95
CA ARG A 130 6.29 -7.52 4.61
C ARG A 130 5.57 -7.99 5.87
N VAL A 131 4.68 -7.17 6.42
CA VAL A 131 4.01 -7.36 7.73
C VAL A 131 5.00 -7.32 8.91
N ALA A 132 6.08 -8.10 8.86
CA ALA A 132 7.18 -8.03 9.80
C ALA A 132 8.06 -6.80 9.52
N VAL A 133 8.12 -5.89 10.48
CA VAL A 133 8.99 -4.71 10.43
C VAL A 133 10.41 -5.10 10.89
N PRO A 134 11.46 -4.88 10.07
CA PRO A 134 12.83 -5.09 10.51
C PRO A 134 13.19 -4.21 11.71
N GLN A 135 13.97 -4.74 12.66
CA GLN A 135 14.31 -4.01 13.89
C GLN A 135 14.97 -2.65 13.63
N ALA A 136 15.86 -2.55 12.64
CA ALA A 136 16.50 -1.30 12.27
C ALA A 136 15.51 -0.21 11.82
N VAL A 137 14.42 -0.59 11.13
CA VAL A 137 13.36 0.36 10.71
C VAL A 137 12.55 0.81 11.92
N PHE A 138 12.26 -0.11 12.85
CA PHE A 138 11.58 0.22 14.10
C PHE A 138 12.42 1.15 14.98
N ASP A 139 13.72 0.88 15.12
CA ASP A 139 14.65 1.67 15.91
C ASP A 139 14.81 3.09 15.35
N GLU A 140 14.88 3.23 14.02
CA GLU A 140 14.90 4.54 13.36
C GLU A 140 13.62 5.34 13.65
N LEU A 141 12.44 4.72 13.50
CA LEU A 141 11.17 5.37 13.84
C LEU A 141 11.15 5.80 15.32
N LYS A 142 11.62 4.92 16.21
CA LYS A 142 11.67 5.18 17.65
C LYS A 142 12.62 6.31 18.03
N SER A 143 13.59 6.66 17.18
CA SER A 143 14.46 7.82 17.43
C SER A 143 13.74 9.16 17.32
N PHE A 144 12.59 9.21 16.62
CA PHE A 144 11.81 10.44 16.40
C PHE A 144 10.50 10.50 17.19
N PHE A 145 9.89 9.35 17.48
CA PHE A 145 8.53 9.29 18.03
C PHE A 145 8.48 8.67 19.42
N THR A 146 7.54 9.15 20.24
CA THR A 146 7.21 8.53 21.53
C THR A 146 6.53 7.18 21.34
N ASP A 147 6.53 6.33 22.38
CA ASP A 147 5.84 5.03 22.32
C ASP A 147 4.35 5.17 21.97
N GLN A 148 3.67 6.21 22.47
CA GLN A 148 2.28 6.50 22.10
C GLN A 148 2.15 6.79 20.60
N GLN A 149 2.98 7.67 20.06
CA GLN A 149 2.93 8.03 18.64
C GLN A 149 3.28 6.82 17.75
N ILE A 150 4.20 5.94 18.17
CA ILE A 150 4.51 4.71 17.43
C ILE A 150 3.29 3.79 17.37
N VAL A 151 2.55 3.63 18.49
CA VAL A 151 1.28 2.88 18.51
C VAL A 151 0.26 3.51 17.57
N GLU A 152 0.13 4.84 17.58
CA GLU A 152 -0.81 5.57 16.71
C GLU A 152 -0.43 5.47 15.23
N ILE A 153 0.86 5.55 14.88
CA ILE A 153 1.37 5.33 13.51
C ILE A 153 1.06 3.91 13.06
N THR A 154 1.38 2.93 13.91
CA THR A 154 1.12 1.50 13.64
C THR A 154 -0.37 1.25 13.41
N ALA A 155 -1.23 1.80 14.28
CA ALA A 155 -2.68 1.69 14.15
C ALA A 155 -3.19 2.38 12.88
N THR A 156 -2.63 3.53 12.50
CA THR A 156 -2.97 4.24 11.26
C THR A 156 -2.62 3.41 10.03
N VAL A 157 -1.39 2.89 9.95
CA VAL A 157 -0.94 2.04 8.84
C VAL A 157 -1.77 0.76 8.74
N ALA A 158 -2.06 0.10 9.86
CA ALA A 158 -2.90 -1.10 9.90
C ALA A 158 -4.35 -0.81 9.47
N ALA A 159 -4.94 0.27 9.98
CA ALA A 159 -6.30 0.67 9.64
C ALA A 159 -6.43 1.00 8.15
N TYR A 160 -5.47 1.72 7.58
CA TYR A 160 -5.49 2.05 6.16
C TYR A 160 -5.17 0.85 5.26
N ASN A 161 -4.42 -0.12 5.76
CA ASN A 161 -4.30 -1.42 5.12
C ASN A 161 -5.63 -2.19 5.07
N CYS A 162 -6.49 -2.03 6.08
CA CYS A 162 -7.86 -2.55 6.04
C CYS A 162 -8.73 -1.77 5.04
N VAL A 163 -8.68 -0.43 5.08
CA VAL A 163 -9.41 0.47 4.17
C VAL A 163 -9.06 0.16 2.72
N SER A 164 -7.77 0.14 2.37
CA SER A 164 -7.29 -0.10 1.01
C SER A 164 -7.78 -1.44 0.46
N ARG A 165 -7.73 -2.51 1.26
CA ARG A 165 -8.21 -3.85 0.88
C ARG A 165 -9.72 -3.85 0.62
N PHE A 166 -10.50 -3.14 1.44
CA PHE A 166 -11.94 -3.01 1.22
C PHE A 166 -12.24 -2.23 -0.07
N LEU A 167 -11.59 -1.07 -0.25
CA LEU A 167 -11.78 -0.20 -1.41
C LEU A 167 -11.43 -0.92 -2.72
N VAL A 168 -10.27 -1.57 -2.77
CA VAL A 168 -9.79 -2.24 -3.99
C VAL A 168 -10.61 -3.50 -4.28
N ALA A 169 -10.90 -4.32 -3.26
CA ALA A 169 -11.64 -5.57 -3.46
C ALA A 169 -13.05 -5.34 -4.00
N LEU A 170 -13.72 -4.27 -3.54
CA LEU A 170 -15.05 -3.91 -3.99
C LEU A 170 -15.06 -2.87 -5.11
N ASP A 171 -13.91 -2.34 -5.52
CA ASP A 171 -13.80 -1.26 -6.52
C ASP A 171 -14.62 -0.01 -6.13
N VAL A 172 -14.55 0.41 -4.87
CA VAL A 172 -15.26 1.61 -4.40
C VAL A 172 -14.82 2.84 -5.20
N GLY A 173 -15.78 3.62 -5.67
CA GLY A 173 -15.60 4.79 -6.53
C GLY A 173 -15.10 4.48 -7.95
N GLU A 174 -15.17 3.21 -8.38
CA GLU A 174 -14.86 2.78 -9.76
C GLU A 174 -13.42 3.18 -10.16
N LYS A 175 -12.50 3.11 -9.20
CA LYS A 175 -11.11 3.57 -9.37
C LYS A 175 -10.17 2.49 -9.88
N ASN A 176 -10.55 1.21 -9.83
CA ASN A 176 -9.73 0.14 -10.36
C ASN A 176 -9.58 0.31 -11.88
N GLY A 177 -8.35 0.31 -12.39
CA GLY A 177 -8.08 0.48 -13.82
C GLY A 177 -8.25 1.92 -14.36
N SER A 178 -8.42 2.92 -13.49
CA SER A 178 -8.27 4.34 -13.87
C SER A 178 -6.89 4.64 -14.46
N GLU A 179 -6.71 5.74 -15.21
CA GLU A 179 -5.39 6.10 -15.79
C GLU A 179 -4.28 6.17 -14.72
N GLU A 180 -4.59 6.66 -13.53
CA GLU A 180 -3.65 6.68 -12.39
C GLU A 180 -3.33 5.26 -11.89
N SER A 181 -4.30 4.34 -11.94
CA SER A 181 -4.12 2.92 -11.68
C SER A 181 -3.30 2.18 -12.74
N LEU A 182 -3.46 2.55 -14.02
CA LEU A 182 -2.77 1.91 -15.12
C LEU A 182 -1.33 2.40 -15.24
N SER A 183 -1.09 3.70 -15.09
CA SER A 183 0.26 4.30 -15.14
C SER A 183 1.19 3.81 -14.04
N SER A 184 0.66 3.54 -12.84
CA SER A 184 1.42 2.96 -11.71
C SER A 184 1.73 1.47 -11.90
N SER A 185 0.82 0.71 -12.52
CA SER A 185 1.05 -0.71 -12.84
C SER A 185 2.19 -0.89 -13.85
N ILE A 186 2.34 0.05 -14.80
CA ILE A 186 3.40 0.02 -15.81
C ILE A 186 4.79 0.35 -15.21
N SER A 187 4.86 1.17 -14.17
CA SER A 187 6.14 1.48 -13.49
C SER A 187 6.58 0.42 -12.48
N SER A 188 5.78 -0.63 -12.25
CA SER A 188 6.04 -1.69 -11.28
C SER A 188 6.88 -2.86 -11.81
N VAL A 189 7.33 -2.80 -13.08
CA VAL A 189 8.45 -3.64 -13.52
C VAL A 189 9.68 -3.19 -12.72
N PRO A 190 10.27 -4.02 -11.84
CA PRO A 190 11.41 -3.59 -11.07
C PRO A 190 12.56 -3.30 -12.03
N ASN A 191 13.02 -2.05 -12.09
CA ASN A 191 14.41 -1.81 -12.45
C ASN A 191 15.24 -2.58 -11.42
N GLU A 192 16.21 -3.37 -11.91
CA GLU A 192 17.17 -4.07 -11.04
C GLU A 192 17.72 -3.13 -9.96
N PRO A 193 18.00 -3.63 -8.75
CA PRO A 193 18.58 -2.80 -7.71
C PRO A 193 19.89 -2.19 -8.22
N SER A 194 20.06 -0.88 -8.00
CA SER A 194 21.28 -0.17 -8.35
C SER A 194 22.49 -0.90 -7.78
N SER A 195 23.56 -0.96 -8.59
CA SER A 195 24.76 -1.78 -8.38
C SER A 195 25.57 -1.47 -7.11
N SER A 196 25.11 -0.57 -6.24
CA SER A 196 25.78 -0.12 -5.02
C SER A 196 25.37 -0.84 -3.73
N LEU A 197 24.43 -1.81 -3.76
CA LEU A 197 24.04 -2.62 -2.59
C LEU A 197 24.37 -4.13 -2.72
N ARG A 198 25.42 -4.49 -3.46
CA ARG A 198 25.99 -5.84 -3.35
C ARG A 198 26.92 -5.90 -2.14
N THR A 199 26.38 -6.13 -0.96
CA THR A 199 27.20 -6.69 0.12
C THR A 199 27.59 -8.11 -0.33
N PRO A 200 28.89 -8.46 -0.45
CA PRO A 200 29.28 -9.79 -0.89
C PRO A 200 28.76 -10.82 0.13
N LEU A 201 28.25 -11.96 -0.33
CA LEU A 201 27.69 -13.03 0.53
C LEU A 201 28.67 -13.47 1.64
N SER A 202 29.98 -13.25 1.46
CA SER A 202 31.03 -13.46 2.44
C SER A 202 30.95 -12.56 3.69
N SER A 203 30.12 -11.52 3.69
CA SER A 203 29.96 -10.56 4.79
C SER A 203 28.70 -10.78 5.63
N ILE A 204 27.88 -11.78 5.29
CA ILE A 204 26.73 -12.19 6.10
C ILE A 204 27.25 -13.02 7.29
N ASN A 205 27.03 -12.53 8.50
CA ASN A 205 27.31 -13.29 9.72
C ASN A 205 26.35 -14.50 9.81
N THR A 206 26.83 -15.69 9.47
CA THR A 206 26.05 -16.94 9.42
C THR A 206 25.72 -17.52 10.79
N SER A 207 26.17 -16.90 11.90
CA SER A 207 25.92 -17.39 13.26
C SER A 207 24.45 -17.29 13.73
N VAL A 208 23.57 -16.64 12.96
CA VAL A 208 22.16 -16.40 13.33
C VAL A 208 21.19 -17.27 12.50
N VAL A 209 21.68 -18.05 11.53
CA VAL A 209 20.82 -18.85 10.64
C VAL A 209 20.93 -20.32 11.03
N SER A 210 19.80 -20.95 11.37
CA SER A 210 19.78 -22.39 11.66
C SER A 210 20.21 -23.19 10.42
N LYS A 211 20.87 -24.33 10.61
CA LYS A 211 21.31 -25.22 9.50
C LYS A 211 20.16 -25.59 8.56
N GLU A 212 18.94 -25.61 9.08
CA GLU A 212 17.72 -25.94 8.34
C GLU A 212 17.24 -24.80 7.43
N GLN A 213 17.44 -23.54 7.85
CA GLN A 213 17.18 -22.37 7.02
C GLN A 213 18.22 -22.23 5.90
N VAL A 214 19.50 -22.53 6.16
CA VAL A 214 20.54 -22.57 5.12
C VAL A 214 20.19 -23.60 4.05
N LYS A 215 19.85 -24.83 4.47
CA LYS A 215 19.45 -25.91 3.55
C LYS A 215 18.21 -25.56 2.72
N ARG A 216 17.25 -24.84 3.30
CA ARG A 216 16.04 -24.38 2.61
C ARG A 216 16.37 -23.29 1.57
N MET A 217 17.33 -22.42 1.87
CA MET A 217 17.82 -21.39 0.94
C MET A 217 18.59 -22.01 -0.23
N GLU A 218 19.47 -22.99 0.04
CA GLU A 218 20.22 -23.72 -0.99
C GLU A 218 19.29 -24.47 -1.96
N GLY A 219 18.22 -25.08 -1.43
CA GLY A 219 17.18 -25.71 -2.26
C GLY A 219 16.42 -24.72 -3.15
N TYR A 220 16.16 -23.51 -2.65
CA TYR A 220 15.49 -22.47 -3.43
C TYR A 220 16.40 -21.91 -4.53
N VAL A 221 17.69 -21.70 -4.25
CA VAL A 221 18.67 -21.27 -5.24
C VAL A 221 18.81 -22.30 -6.36
N ALA A 222 18.88 -23.59 -6.03
CA ALA A 222 18.94 -24.66 -7.03
C ALA A 222 17.72 -24.68 -7.96
N GLN A 223 16.51 -24.47 -7.42
CA GLN A 223 15.28 -24.36 -8.24
C GLN A 223 15.29 -23.16 -9.18
N VAL A 224 15.84 -22.02 -8.73
CA VAL A 224 15.96 -20.82 -9.56
C VAL A 224 16.98 -21.01 -10.67
N GLU A 225 18.13 -21.62 -10.39
CA GLU A 225 19.16 -21.92 -11.39
C GLU A 225 18.67 -22.91 -12.45
N GLU A 226 17.93 -23.93 -12.03
CA GLU A 226 17.30 -24.90 -12.95
C GLU A 226 16.26 -24.23 -13.85
N GLY A 227 15.40 -23.37 -13.29
CA GLY A 227 14.44 -22.57 -14.04
C GLY A 227 15.10 -21.61 -15.05
N LEU A 228 16.18 -20.93 -14.66
CA LEU A 228 16.95 -20.05 -15.53
C LEU A 228 17.63 -20.81 -16.67
N SER A 229 18.14 -22.02 -16.41
CA SER A 229 18.71 -22.89 -17.44
C SER A 229 17.64 -23.33 -18.46
N GLY A 230 16.44 -23.69 -17.98
CA GLY A 230 15.30 -24.02 -18.84
C GLY A 230 14.89 -22.86 -19.76
N ILE A 231 14.84 -21.63 -19.23
CA ILE A 231 14.53 -20.43 -20.02
C ILE A 231 15.60 -20.16 -21.08
N LYS A 232 16.89 -20.28 -20.73
CA LYS A 232 17.99 -20.13 -21.70
C LYS A 232 17.92 -21.19 -22.81
N GLY A 233 17.59 -22.43 -22.47
CA GLY A 233 17.38 -23.50 -23.45
C GLY A 233 16.20 -23.25 -24.39
N MET A 234 15.10 -22.67 -23.89
CA MET A 234 13.98 -22.26 -24.73
C MET A 234 14.33 -21.11 -25.68
N MET A 235 15.09 -20.12 -25.20
CA MET A 235 15.55 -18.99 -26.02
C MET A 235 16.48 -19.43 -27.16
N ALA A 236 17.43 -20.33 -26.88
CA ALA A 236 18.31 -20.88 -27.91
C ALA A 236 17.55 -21.64 -29.02
N LYS A 237 16.52 -22.42 -28.64
CA LYS A 237 15.67 -23.12 -29.62
C LYS A 237 14.83 -22.17 -30.48
N LEU A 238 14.41 -21.03 -29.92
CA LEU A 238 13.69 -20.00 -30.68
C LEU A 238 14.60 -19.33 -31.70
N GLU A 239 15.86 -19.04 -31.34
CA GLU A 239 16.87 -18.49 -32.25
C GLU A 239 17.22 -19.45 -33.39
N GLU A 240 17.35 -20.75 -33.11
CA GLU A 240 17.58 -21.77 -34.15
C GLU A 240 16.37 -21.93 -35.09
N SER A 241 15.15 -21.78 -34.59
CA SER A 241 13.92 -21.86 -35.42
C SER A 241 13.67 -20.61 -36.29
N GLY A 242 14.29 -19.47 -35.94
CA GLY A 242 14.18 -18.20 -36.67
C GLY A 242 15.16 -18.03 -37.83
N ALA A 243 16.19 -18.88 -37.94
CA ALA A 243 17.22 -18.78 -38.97
C ALA A 243 16.84 -19.44 -40.32
N GLY A 244 15.60 -19.93 -40.48
CA GLY A 244 15.19 -20.82 -41.58
C GLY A 244 14.31 -20.22 -42.70
N THR A 245 14.11 -18.90 -42.79
CA THR A 245 13.33 -18.29 -43.88
C THR A 245 14.06 -17.14 -44.55
N GLY A 246 15.19 -17.44 -45.18
CA GLY A 246 15.92 -16.50 -46.02
C GLY A 246 16.54 -17.20 -47.22
N GLY A 247 15.80 -17.30 -48.32
CA GLY A 247 16.38 -17.56 -49.64
C GLY A 247 15.61 -18.53 -50.52
N LYS A 248 14.83 -17.97 -51.47
CA LYS A 248 15.02 -18.12 -52.92
C LYS A 248 13.79 -17.56 -53.65
N ASN A 249 13.94 -16.35 -54.17
CA ASN A 249 13.20 -15.91 -55.35
C ASN A 249 14.22 -15.84 -56.48
N ASP A 250 14.19 -16.86 -57.35
CA ASP A 250 14.57 -16.75 -58.76
C ASP A 250 13.27 -16.76 -59.56
#